data_AF-A0A0Q5LT04-F1
#
_entry.id   AF-A0A0Q5LT04-F1
#
_cell.length_a   1.000
_cell.length_b   1.000
_cell.length_c   1.000
_cell.angle_alpha   90.00
_cell.angle_beta   90.00
_cell.angle_gamma   90.00
#
_symmetry.space_group_name_H-M   'P 1'
#
loop_
_entity.id
_entity.type
_entity.pdbx_description
1 polymer ?
#
loop_
_entity_poly.entity_id
_entity_poly.type
_entity_poly.pdbx_seq_one_letter_code
_entity_poly.pdbx_strand_id
1 'polypeptide(L)'
;MSHEHAPEYRSLPAPLLRFAQHESVQRITTADLLATPPRASEPGHFVGRVDSGGLGSPRYFVGEYRDGRMPTALVLEYGASSPAQTGSARVWSLADHRGASPDYRLIHDDSSRGYVTV
;
A
#
# COMPACT_ATOMS: atom_id res chain seq x y z
N MET A 1 -31.51 -17.92 -23.18
CA MET A 1 -30.25 -18.45 -22.63
C MET A 1 -29.30 -17.27 -22.51
N SER A 2 -29.33 -16.60 -21.36
CA SER A 2 -28.52 -15.40 -21.13
C SER A 2 -27.28 -15.85 -20.37
N HIS A 3 -26.16 -15.96 -21.07
CA HIS A 3 -24.87 -16.14 -20.42
C HIS A 3 -24.52 -14.80 -19.76
N GLU A 4 -24.64 -14.75 -18.43
CA GLU A 4 -24.09 -13.68 -17.62
C GLU A 4 -22.57 -13.62 -17.86
N HIS A 5 -22.11 -12.48 -18.38
CA HIS A 5 -20.71 -12.09 -18.33
C HIS A 5 -20.31 -11.94 -16.86
N ALA A 6 -19.81 -13.03 -16.26
CA ALA A 6 -19.00 -12.93 -15.06
C ALA A 6 -17.76 -12.09 -15.42
N PRO A 7 -17.45 -10.99 -14.70
CA PRO A 7 -16.23 -10.26 -14.94
C PRO A 7 -15.07 -11.21 -14.67
N GLU A 8 -14.19 -11.37 -15.66
CA GLU A 8 -12.93 -12.10 -15.53
C GLU A 8 -12.07 -11.41 -14.47
N TYR A 9 -12.28 -11.78 -13.20
CA TYR A 9 -11.27 -11.64 -12.15
C TYR A 9 -10.18 -12.64 -12.46
N ARG A 10 -9.37 -12.31 -13.47
CA ARG A 10 -8.14 -13.00 -13.82
C ARG A 10 -7.28 -13.01 -12.57
N SER A 11 -7.24 -14.18 -11.95
CA SER A 11 -6.57 -14.58 -10.71
C SER A 11 -5.52 -13.60 -10.23
N LEU A 12 -5.96 -12.62 -9.43
CA LEU A 12 -5.04 -11.83 -8.63
C LEU A 12 -4.32 -12.79 -7.68
N PRO A 13 -2.98 -12.73 -7.53
CA PRO A 13 -2.27 -13.56 -6.57
C PRO A 13 -2.93 -13.45 -5.18
N ALA A 14 -3.06 -14.57 -4.46
CA ALA A 14 -3.74 -14.66 -3.16
C ALA A 14 -3.48 -13.50 -2.15
N PRO A 15 -2.27 -12.92 -2.05
CA PRO A 15 -2.06 -11.71 -1.24
C PRO A 15 -2.89 -10.51 -1.72
N LEU A 16 -2.99 -10.25 -3.03
CA LEU A 16 -3.85 -9.21 -3.61
C LEU A 16 -5.36 -9.46 -3.40
N LEU A 17 -5.79 -10.73 -3.38
CA LEU A 17 -7.15 -11.11 -2.97
C LEU A 17 -7.39 -10.88 -1.47
N ARG A 18 -6.36 -11.03 -0.62
CA ARG A 18 -6.41 -10.57 0.77
C ARG A 18 -6.43 -9.05 0.88
N PHE A 19 -5.79 -8.33 -0.03
CA PHE A 19 -5.81 -6.86 -0.02
C PHE A 19 -7.13 -6.26 -0.47
N ALA A 20 -7.87 -6.98 -1.32
CA ALA A 20 -9.27 -6.67 -1.63
C ALA A 20 -10.22 -6.77 -0.41
N GLN A 21 -9.76 -7.34 0.71
CA GLN A 21 -10.50 -7.38 1.98
C GLN A 21 -10.36 -6.09 2.80
N HIS A 22 -9.40 -5.21 2.45
CA HIS A 22 -9.31 -3.89 3.07
C HIS A 22 -10.35 -2.97 2.43
N GLU A 23 -11.35 -2.57 3.22
CA GLU A 23 -12.45 -1.69 2.78
C GLU A 23 -11.96 -0.35 2.19
N SER A 24 -10.71 0.05 2.48
CA SER A 24 -10.08 1.26 1.96
C SER A 24 -8.57 1.09 1.73
N VAL A 25 -8.14 1.05 0.47
CA VAL A 25 -6.72 0.94 0.06
C VAL A 25 -6.25 2.23 -0.62
N GLN A 26 -5.16 2.82 -0.13
CA GLN A 26 -4.46 3.90 -0.83
C GLN A 26 -3.20 3.37 -1.52
N ARG A 27 -3.02 3.77 -2.79
CA ARG A 27 -1.79 3.49 -3.54
C ARG A 27 -0.82 4.65 -3.35
N ILE A 28 0.44 4.33 -3.11
CA ILE A 28 1.54 5.28 -2.96
C ILE A 28 2.71 4.83 -3.84
N THR A 29 3.61 5.77 -4.12
CA THR A 29 4.84 5.56 -4.87
C THR A 29 6.06 5.80 -3.96
N THR A 30 7.25 5.43 -4.43
CA THR A 30 8.50 5.74 -3.71
C THR A 30 8.74 7.25 -3.56
N ALA A 31 8.23 8.08 -4.47
CA ALA A 31 8.34 9.53 -4.40
C ALA A 31 7.50 10.12 -3.26
N ASP A 32 6.45 9.42 -2.83
CA ASP A 32 5.58 9.86 -1.74
C ASP A 32 6.17 9.58 -0.34
N LEU A 33 7.27 8.81 -0.28
CA LEU A 33 7.93 8.44 0.98
C LEU A 33 8.99 9.47 1.40
N LEU A 34 8.68 10.19 2.47
CA LEU A 34 9.50 11.25 3.04
C LEU A 34 10.34 10.73 4.21
N ALA A 35 11.57 11.26 4.34
CA ALA A 35 12.47 10.93 5.45
C ALA A 35 12.08 11.64 6.77
N THR A 36 11.39 12.78 6.67
CA THR A 36 10.92 13.58 7.79
C THR A 36 9.41 13.82 7.67
N PRO A 37 8.70 13.95 8.80
CA PRO A 37 7.27 14.23 8.76
C PRO A 37 7.04 15.66 8.24
N PRO A 38 6.19 15.85 7.23
CA PRO A 38 5.76 17.19 6.83
C PRO A 38 5.00 17.87 7.98
N ARG A 39 5.21 19.18 8.14
CA ARG A 39 4.68 19.95 9.29
C ARG A 39 3.21 20.36 9.15
N ALA A 40 2.67 20.30 7.94
CA ALA A 40 1.29 20.69 7.63
C ALA A 40 0.69 19.67 6.68
N SER A 41 -0.52 19.21 6.99
CA SER A 41 -1.38 18.50 6.06
C SER A 41 -2.52 19.42 5.65
N GLU A 42 -2.93 19.36 4.39
CA GLU A 42 -4.13 20.04 3.91
C GLU A 42 -5.39 19.45 4.57
N PRO A 43 -6.52 20.19 4.61
CA PRO A 43 -7.79 19.62 5.06
C PRO A 43 -8.18 18.41 4.20
N GLY A 44 -8.44 17.27 4.84
CA GLY A 44 -8.70 16.00 4.13
C GLY A 44 -7.47 15.11 3.96
N HIS A 45 -6.31 15.56 4.43
CA HIS A 45 -5.07 14.79 4.44
C HIS A 45 -4.57 14.53 5.87
N PHE A 46 -3.73 13.51 6.01
CA PHE A 46 -3.03 13.20 7.25
C PHE A 46 -1.59 12.80 6.96
N VAL A 47 -0.71 12.95 7.96
CA VAL A 47 0.66 12.44 7.88
C VAL A 47 0.69 11.07 8.52
N GLY A 48 0.97 10.04 7.74
CA GLY A 48 1.14 8.67 8.24
C GLY A 48 2.60 8.25 8.27
N ARG A 49 2.89 7.24 9.09
CA ARG A 49 4.21 6.63 9.20
C ARG A 49 4.15 5.18 8.73
N VAL A 50 5.12 4.78 7.92
CA VAL A 50 5.31 3.37 7.51
C VAL A 50 6.58 2.82 8.14
N ASP A 51 6.44 1.68 8.80
CA ASP A 51 7.60 0.88 9.21
C ASP A 51 8.00 -0.05 8.07
N SER A 52 9.25 0.05 7.63
CA SER A 52 9.76 -0.72 6.49
C SER A 52 10.35 -2.08 6.90
N GLY A 53 10.30 -2.46 8.19
CA GLY A 53 10.60 -3.81 8.68
C GLY A 53 12.04 -4.31 8.52
N GLY A 54 12.92 -3.61 7.79
CA GLY A 54 14.31 -4.04 7.56
C GLY A 54 15.24 -3.04 6.87
N LEU A 55 14.83 -1.77 6.69
CA LEU A 55 15.55 -0.79 5.85
C LEU A 55 15.95 0.51 6.57
N GLY A 56 15.98 0.51 7.90
CA GLY A 56 16.38 1.67 8.70
C GLY A 56 15.22 2.61 9.03
N SER A 57 15.49 3.92 9.00
CA SER A 57 14.63 4.96 9.56
C SER A 57 13.18 4.90 9.06
N PRO A 58 12.19 5.19 9.93
CA PRO A 58 10.80 5.26 9.52
C PRO A 58 10.60 6.27 8.40
N ARG A 59 9.70 5.95 7.47
CA ARG A 59 9.29 6.86 6.40
C ARG A 59 7.91 7.42 6.70
N TYR A 60 7.68 8.62 6.22
CA TYR A 60 6.42 9.33 6.35
C TYR A 60 5.79 9.46 4.97
N PHE A 61 4.47 9.59 4.93
CA PHE A 61 3.74 9.88 3.70
C PHE A 61 2.57 10.79 4.04
N VAL A 62 2.01 11.44 3.01
CA VAL A 62 0.76 12.18 3.13
C VAL A 62 -0.36 11.29 2.60
N GLY A 63 -1.25 10.87 3.49
CA GLY A 63 -2.43 10.07 3.20
C GLY A 63 -3.67 10.92 2.99
N GLU A 64 -4.66 10.37 2.29
CA GLU A 64 -5.95 11.01 2.03
C GLU A 64 -7.07 10.24 2.72
N TYR A 65 -7.98 10.96 3.37
CA TYR A 65 -9.22 10.35 3.85
C TYR A 65 -10.12 10.04 2.65
N ARG A 66 -10.61 8.80 2.56
CA ARG A 66 -11.61 8.40 1.55
C ARG A 66 -12.97 8.31 2.21
N ASP A 67 -13.91 9.12 1.72
CA ASP A 67 -15.27 9.20 2.28
C ASP A 67 -15.27 9.46 3.80
N GLY A 68 -14.35 10.31 4.25
CA GLY A 68 -14.16 10.65 5.67
C GLY A 68 -13.49 9.54 6.51
N ARG A 69 -13.05 8.44 5.89
CA ARG A 69 -12.38 7.32 6.56
C ARG A 69 -10.92 7.22 6.19
N MET A 70 -10.10 6.85 7.16
CA MET A 70 -8.68 6.58 6.93
C MET A 70 -8.52 5.29 6.12
N PRO A 71 -7.59 5.24 5.16
CA PRO A 71 -7.17 4.00 4.52
C PRO A 71 -6.73 2.97 5.56
N THR A 72 -7.19 1.73 5.44
CA THR A 72 -6.77 0.65 6.34
C THR A 72 -5.55 -0.10 5.81
N ALA A 73 -5.20 0.12 4.54
CA ALA A 73 -4.00 -0.41 3.92
C ALA A 73 -3.37 0.57 2.92
N LEU A 74 -2.06 0.43 2.77
CA LEU A 74 -1.23 1.15 1.80
C LEU A 74 -0.55 0.13 0.89
N VAL A 75 -0.56 0.40 -0.41
CA VAL A 75 0.13 -0.43 -1.41
C VAL A 75 1.13 0.43 -2.15
N LEU A 76 2.38 -0.02 -2.20
CA LEU A 76 3.42 0.53 -3.04
C LEU A 76 3.85 -0.52 -4.05
N GLU A 77 3.61 -0.24 -5.33
CA GLU A 77 3.98 -1.10 -6.45
C GLU A 77 5.32 -0.62 -7.04
N TYR A 78 6.20 -1.57 -7.36
CA TYR A 78 7.51 -1.42 -7.98
C TYR A 78 7.52 -2.07 -9.35
N GLY A 79 8.17 -1.42 -10.31
CA GLY A 79 8.37 -1.96 -11.66
C GLY A 79 7.13 -1.84 -12.56
N ALA A 80 7.33 -2.12 -13.85
CA ALA A 80 6.26 -2.06 -14.84
C ALA A 80 5.37 -3.30 -14.73
N SER A 81 4.10 -3.10 -14.39
CA SER A 81 3.07 -4.14 -14.48
C SER A 81 2.88 -4.53 -15.96
N SER A 82 3.36 -5.72 -16.32
CA SER A 82 3.15 -6.34 -17.63
C SER A 82 2.06 -7.42 -17.50
N PRO A 83 1.28 -7.71 -18.56
CA PRO A 83 0.36 -8.84 -18.55
C PRO A 83 1.01 -10.20 -18.23
N ALA A 84 2.34 -10.30 -18.29
CA ALA A 84 3.13 -11.48 -17.90
C ALA A 84 3.84 -11.35 -16.54
N GLN A 85 3.82 -10.19 -15.89
CA GLN A 85 4.60 -9.92 -14.69
C GLN A 85 3.85 -8.95 -13.78
N THR A 86 3.37 -9.45 -12.65
CA THR A 86 2.91 -8.60 -11.56
C THR A 86 4.13 -7.88 -11.00
N GLY A 87 4.12 -6.54 -11.02
CA GLY A 87 5.16 -5.75 -10.37
C GLY A 87 5.28 -6.15 -8.90
N SER A 88 6.48 -6.05 -8.34
CA SER A 88 6.66 -6.27 -6.89
C SER A 88 5.86 -5.24 -6.11
N ALA A 89 5.25 -5.61 -5.00
CA ALA A 89 4.55 -4.72 -4.11
C ALA A 89 5.00 -4.86 -2.64
N ARG A 90 5.00 -3.73 -1.95
CA ARG A 90 4.95 -3.67 -0.50
C ARG A 90 3.57 -3.26 -0.05
N VAL A 91 3.08 -3.93 0.99
CA VAL A 91 1.78 -3.63 1.57
C VAL A 91 1.90 -3.47 3.07
N TRP A 92 1.33 -2.37 3.56
CA TRP A 92 1.20 -2.08 4.97
C TRP A 92 -0.26 -2.05 5.38
N SER A 93 -0.54 -2.48 6.61
CA SER A 93 -1.86 -2.32 7.26
C SER A 93 -1.78 -1.29 8.37
N LEU A 94 -2.85 -0.51 8.56
CA LEU A 94 -3.01 0.37 9.71
C LEU A 94 -2.90 -0.45 11.00
N ALA A 95 -1.89 -0.15 11.82
CA ALA A 95 -1.60 -0.86 13.05
C ALA A 95 -2.05 -0.08 14.28
N ASP A 96 -1.83 1.24 14.28
CA ASP A 96 -2.32 2.16 15.31
C ASP A 96 -2.68 3.51 14.67
N HIS A 97 -3.70 4.18 15.22
CA HIS A 97 -4.13 5.52 14.82
C HIS A 97 -4.34 6.45 16.02
N ARG A 98 -3.93 6.04 17.23
CA ARG A 98 -4.11 6.82 18.47
C ARG A 98 -2.99 7.85 18.72
N GLY A 99 -1.89 7.76 17.97
CA GLY A 99 -0.76 8.69 18.05
C GLY A 99 -0.94 9.97 17.22
N ALA A 100 0.07 10.86 17.24
CA ALA A 100 0.09 12.09 16.44
C ALA A 100 0.11 11.83 14.92
N SER A 101 0.50 10.62 14.52
CA SER A 101 0.46 10.13 13.14
C SER A 101 0.07 8.66 13.18
N PRO A 102 -0.86 8.18 12.32
CA PRO A 102 -1.18 6.77 12.21
C PRO A 102 0.04 5.97 11.75
N ASP A 103 0.25 4.83 12.40
CA ASP A 103 1.32 3.89 12.12
C ASP A 103 0.81 2.74 11.26
N TYR A 104 1.51 2.50 10.15
CA TYR A 104 1.25 1.42 9.22
C TYR A 104 2.38 0.40 9.29
N ARG A 105 2.02 -0.85 9.56
CA ARG A 105 2.96 -1.97 9.71
C ARG A 105 3.02 -2.79 8.43
N LEU A 106 4.24 -3.11 8.00
CA LEU A 106 4.47 -3.97 6.83
C LEU A 106 3.88 -5.35 7.07
N ILE A 107 2.99 -5.79 6.17
CA ILE A 107 2.37 -7.13 6.22
C ILE A 107 2.74 -7.97 5.00
N HIS A 108 3.26 -7.36 3.94
CA HIS A 108 3.73 -8.05 2.76
C HIS A 108 4.86 -7.26 2.10
N ASP A 109 5.90 -7.97 1.68
CA ASP A 109 6.99 -7.43 0.88
C ASP A 109 7.49 -8.53 -0.05
N ASP A 110 7.31 -8.35 -1.36
CA ASP A 110 7.89 -9.21 -2.38
C ASP A 110 8.98 -8.50 -3.22
N SER A 111 9.41 -7.30 -2.79
CA SER A 111 10.45 -6.51 -3.46
C SER A 111 11.79 -7.22 -3.58
N SER A 112 12.01 -8.26 -2.77
CA SER A 112 13.21 -9.11 -2.77
C SER A 112 13.13 -10.29 -3.74
N ARG A 113 11.98 -10.58 -4.37
CA ARG A 113 11.85 -11.70 -5.33
C ARG A 113 12.58 -11.45 -6.66
N GLY A 114 13.08 -10.24 -6.90
CA GLY A 114 13.86 -9.87 -8.08
C GLY A 114 15.38 -10.02 -7.95
N TYR A 115 15.93 -10.35 -6.77
CA TYR A 115 17.37 -10.45 -6.52
C TYR A 115 17.88 -11.90 -6.39
N VAL A 116 17.48 -12.79 -7.28
CA VAL A 116 18.27 -14.01 -7.53
C VAL A 116 19.22 -13.70 -8.68
N THR A 117 20.38 -13.14 -8.36
CA THR A 117 21.54 -13.21 -9.27
C THR A 117 21.93 -14.68 -9.39
N VAL A 118 21.77 -15.24 -10.59
CA VAL A 118 22.37 -16.52 -11.01
C VAL A 118 23.86 -16.32 -11.29
#